data_AF-A0AAV1PQE4-F1
#
_entry.id   AF-A0AAV1PQE4-F1
#
_cell.length_a   1.000
_cell.length_b   1.000
_cell.length_c   1.000
_cell.angle_alpha   90.00
_cell.angle_beta   90.00
_cell.angle_gamma   90.00
#
_symmetry.space_group_name_H-M   'P 1'
#
loop_
_entity.id
_entity.type
_entity.pdbx_description
1 polymer ?
#
loop_
_entity_poly.entity_id
_entity_poly.type
_entity_poly.pdbx_seq_one_letter_code
_entity_poly.pdbx_strand_id
1 'polypeptide(L)'
;MDCTPDISHKEQLSIVLRIVNCEPSVGVSIAEHFIGFIDIENTTGRGLTETLLEHLQKHNLNISDCHGQPYDNGSNMMGQKQGVQARILQNNSKALCVPCSSHTLNLVVADAAKSSVLSISFFGVLQRLCNLFSSSVQRSAILKEHVKQLSLKPLSTTRWEARIESVKAVRYQLPQILQALSVLQTFAVEKRDSETMSTANALHDELKMS
;
A
#
# COMPACT_ATOMS: atom_id res chain seq x y z
N MET A 1 15.42 -2.86 -2.10
CA MET A 1 15.13 -1.49 -2.61
C MET A 1 13.63 -1.33 -2.69
N ASP A 2 13.11 -0.16 -2.36
CA ASP A 2 11.68 0.18 -2.49
C ASP A 2 11.55 1.60 -3.03
N CYS A 3 10.67 1.79 -4.00
CA CYS A 3 10.38 3.07 -4.64
C CYS A 3 9.01 3.55 -4.20
N THR A 4 8.92 4.74 -3.64
CA THR A 4 7.64 5.33 -3.22
C THR A 4 7.67 6.84 -3.44
N PRO A 5 6.59 7.44 -3.96
CA PRO A 5 6.48 8.89 -4.05
C PRO A 5 6.37 9.53 -2.67
N ASP A 6 7.12 10.61 -2.45
CA ASP A 6 7.06 11.40 -1.22
C ASP A 6 5.84 12.35 -1.21
N ILE A 7 5.69 13.11 -0.12
CA ILE A 7 4.60 14.09 0.04
C ILE A 7 4.67 15.26 -0.96
N SER A 8 5.81 15.45 -1.64
CA SER A 8 6.02 16.46 -2.68
C SER A 8 5.89 15.87 -4.09
N HIS A 9 5.41 14.63 -4.21
CA HIS A 9 5.26 13.88 -5.46
C HIS A 9 6.59 13.56 -6.18
N LYS A 10 7.69 13.48 -5.45
CA LYS A 10 8.98 12.99 -5.97
C LYS A 10 9.13 11.52 -5.66
N GLU A 11 9.52 10.73 -6.67
CA GLU A 11 9.86 9.33 -6.46
C GLU A 11 11.16 9.22 -5.66
N GLN A 12 11.11 8.48 -4.56
CA GLN A 12 12.26 8.22 -3.71
C GLN A 12 12.60 6.74 -3.69
N LEU A 13 13.87 6.45 -3.93
CA LEU A 13 14.44 5.13 -3.80
C LEU A 13 15.06 4.97 -2.40
N SER A 14 14.55 4.02 -1.64
CA SER A 14 15.16 3.62 -0.37
C SER A 14 16.15 2.47 -0.57
N ILE A 15 17.33 2.61 0.04
CA ILE A 15 18.36 1.57 0.05
C ILE A 15 18.66 1.14 1.48
N VAL A 16 18.52 -0.17 1.71
CA VAL A 16 18.91 -0.85 2.94
C VAL A 16 19.87 -1.96 2.56
N LEU A 17 21.01 -2.03 3.25
CA LEU A 17 21.95 -3.14 3.13
C LEU A 17 21.75 -4.10 4.29
N ARG A 18 21.65 -5.39 3.97
CA ARG A 18 21.69 -6.47 4.95
C ARG A 18 23.04 -7.17 4.82
N ILE A 19 23.86 -7.05 5.86
CA ILE A 19 25.18 -7.67 5.94
C ILE A 19 25.06 -8.94 6.76
N VAL A 20 25.59 -10.04 6.22
CA VAL A 20 25.66 -11.32 6.91
C VAL A 20 27.13 -11.60 7.20
N ASN A 21 27.50 -11.59 8.48
CA ASN A 21 28.84 -11.95 8.91
C ASN A 21 28.84 -13.38 9.43
N CYS A 22 29.68 -14.22 8.83
CA CYS A 22 29.81 -15.63 9.16
C CYS A 22 31.19 -15.87 9.76
N GLU A 23 31.27 -15.94 11.08
CA GLU A 23 32.51 -16.24 11.80
C GLU A 23 32.49 -17.68 12.29
N PRO A 24 33.45 -18.54 11.89
CA PRO A 24 33.43 -19.96 12.23
C PRO A 24 33.30 -20.27 13.74
N SER A 25 33.86 -19.41 14.59
CA SER A 25 33.86 -19.57 16.05
C SER A 25 32.72 -18.87 16.77
N VAL A 26 32.06 -17.89 16.14
CA VAL A 26 31.02 -17.04 16.76
C VAL A 26 29.63 -17.36 16.19
N GLY A 27 29.56 -17.90 14.98
CA GLY A 27 28.33 -18.20 14.25
C GLY A 27 27.99 -17.12 13.22
N VAL A 28 26.69 -17.04 12.89
CA VAL A 28 26.17 -16.08 11.91
C VAL A 28 25.58 -14.88 12.63
N SER A 29 25.97 -13.67 12.25
CA SER A 29 25.36 -12.42 12.69
C SER A 29 24.84 -11.64 11.50
N ILE A 30 23.73 -10.94 11.70
CA ILE A 30 23.04 -10.16 10.67
C ILE A 30 22.91 -8.73 11.16
N ALA A 31 23.32 -7.78 10.32
CA ALA A 31 23.14 -6.35 10.55
C ALA A 31 22.42 -5.71 9.37
N GLU A 32 21.52 -4.78 9.66
CA GLU A 32 20.82 -3.98 8.65
C GLU A 32 21.21 -2.52 8.78
N HIS A 33 21.60 -1.92 7.65
CA HIS A 33 22.02 -0.53 7.58
C HIS A 33 21.17 0.21 6.56
N PHE A 34 20.41 1.20 7.02
CA PHE A 34 19.73 2.13 6.15
C PHE A 34 20.75 3.12 5.58
N ILE A 35 20.85 3.18 4.26
CA ILE A 35 21.82 4.03 3.55
C ILE A 35 21.24 5.41 3.28
N GLY A 36 19.94 5.47 2.96
CA GLY A 36 19.23 6.72 2.74
C GLY A 36 18.07 6.60 1.78
N PHE A 37 17.42 7.74 1.58
CA PHE A 37 16.49 8.00 0.49
C PHE A 37 17.21 8.76 -0.61
N ILE A 38 16.99 8.35 -1.85
CA ILE A 38 17.58 8.95 -3.04
C ILE A 38 16.44 9.43 -3.92
N ASP A 39 16.39 10.72 -4.18
CA ASP A 39 15.45 11.28 -5.15
C ASP A 39 15.82 10.74 -6.54
N ILE A 40 14.84 10.13 -7.23
CA ILE A 40 15.03 9.54 -8.54
C ILE A 40 14.05 10.14 -9.55
N GLU A 41 14.58 10.65 -10.67
CA GLU A 41 13.76 11.12 -11.79
C GLU A 41 13.45 10.00 -12.77
N ASN A 42 14.37 9.02 -12.91
CA ASN A 42 14.26 7.91 -13.84
C ASN A 42 13.97 6.58 -13.11
N THR A 43 12.70 6.20 -13.06
CA THR A 43 12.23 4.97 -12.42
C THR A 43 12.37 3.72 -13.28
N THR A 44 12.97 3.81 -14.48
CA THR A 44 13.20 2.63 -15.32
C THR A 44 14.20 1.68 -14.66
N GLY A 45 14.14 0.38 -14.98
CA GLY A 45 15.10 -0.58 -14.44
C GLY A 45 16.56 -0.22 -14.72
N ARG A 46 16.85 0.52 -15.81
CA ARG A 46 18.19 1.07 -16.08
C ARG A 46 18.57 2.17 -15.09
N GLY A 47 17.75 3.22 -14.98
CA GLY A 47 18.04 4.36 -14.10
C GLY A 47 18.18 3.95 -12.64
N LEU A 48 17.33 3.03 -12.17
CA LEU A 48 17.42 2.46 -10.82
C LEU A 48 18.72 1.66 -10.61
N THR A 49 19.17 0.91 -11.62
CA THR A 49 20.42 0.15 -11.54
C THR A 49 21.63 1.09 -11.48
N GLU A 50 21.67 2.12 -12.34
CA GLU A 50 22.74 3.12 -12.37
C GLU A 50 22.84 3.83 -11.02
N THR A 51 21.70 4.29 -10.49
CA THR A 51 21.61 4.95 -9.17
C THR A 51 22.14 4.05 -8.04
N LEU A 52 21.79 2.75 -8.06
CA LEU A 52 22.29 1.79 -7.07
C LEU A 52 23.81 1.64 -7.16
N LEU A 53 24.35 1.43 -8.37
CA LEU A 53 25.78 1.22 -8.58
C LEU A 53 26.60 2.45 -8.17
N GLU A 54 26.13 3.65 -8.49
CA GLU A 54 26.74 4.91 -8.06
C GLU A 54 26.76 5.04 -6.53
N HIS A 55 25.68 4.68 -5.84
CA HIS A 55 25.65 4.71 -4.38
C HIS A 55 26.56 3.66 -3.74
N LEU A 56 26.60 2.43 -4.27
CA LEU A 56 27.53 1.42 -3.80
C LEU A 56 28.98 1.91 -3.95
N GLN A 57 29.32 2.47 -5.11
CA GLN A 57 30.64 3.04 -5.37
C GLN A 57 30.98 4.18 -4.40
N LYS A 58 30.05 5.10 -4.14
CA LYS A 58 30.22 6.21 -3.19
C LYS A 58 30.54 5.72 -1.77
N HIS A 59 30.01 4.56 -1.39
CA HIS A 59 30.26 3.92 -0.09
C HIS A 59 31.41 2.90 -0.12
N ASN A 60 32.16 2.81 -1.23
CA ASN A 60 33.24 1.84 -1.44
C ASN A 60 32.78 0.37 -1.28
N LEU A 61 31.54 0.09 -1.67
CA LEU A 61 30.97 -1.26 -1.65
C LEU A 61 31.04 -1.87 -3.05
N ASN A 62 31.59 -3.08 -3.14
CA ASN A 62 31.68 -3.78 -4.41
C ASN A 62 30.40 -4.59 -4.66
N ILE A 63 29.77 -4.40 -5.82
CA ILE A 63 28.59 -5.17 -6.24
C ILE A 63 28.83 -6.68 -6.26
N SER A 64 30.09 -7.10 -6.43
CA SER A 64 30.51 -8.51 -6.40
C SER A 64 30.23 -9.18 -5.06
N ASP A 65 30.19 -8.40 -3.97
CA ASP A 65 29.91 -8.88 -2.61
C ASP A 65 28.40 -8.89 -2.31
N CYS A 66 27.57 -8.32 -3.18
CA CYS A 66 26.11 -8.32 -3.04
C CYS A 66 25.52 -9.64 -3.56
N HIS A 67 25.29 -10.60 -2.66
CA HIS A 67 24.77 -11.92 -3.01
C HIS A 67 23.22 -12.00 -3.01
N GLY A 68 22.54 -10.97 -2.54
CA GLY A 68 21.08 -10.94 -2.47
C GLY A 68 20.53 -9.61 -2.96
N GLN A 69 19.42 -9.67 -3.71
CA GLN A 69 18.73 -8.49 -4.22
C GLN A 69 17.20 -8.64 -4.09
N PRO A 70 16.61 -8.23 -2.94
CA PRO A 70 15.18 -8.21 -2.74
C PRO A 70 14.54 -6.90 -3.24
N TYR A 71 13.48 -7.03 -4.04
CA TYR A 71 12.73 -5.91 -4.61
C TYR A 71 11.20 -6.13 -4.54
N ASP A 72 10.44 -5.05 -4.74
CA ASP A 72 9.02 -5.17 -5.12
C ASP A 72 8.87 -5.94 -6.43
N ASN A 73 7.67 -6.47 -6.71
CA ASN A 73 7.42 -7.25 -7.93
C ASN A 73 7.12 -6.37 -9.16
N GLY A 74 7.42 -5.07 -9.11
CA GLY A 74 7.23 -4.15 -10.22
C GLY A 74 8.09 -4.52 -11.42
N SER A 75 7.61 -4.23 -12.63
CA SER A 75 8.30 -4.61 -13.87
C SER A 75 9.69 -3.96 -14.01
N ASN A 76 9.88 -2.74 -13.50
CA ASN A 76 11.17 -2.07 -13.50
C ASN A 76 12.16 -2.70 -12.52
N MET A 77 11.69 -3.38 -11.47
CA MET A 77 12.52 -4.07 -10.49
C MET A 77 12.78 -5.54 -10.88
N MET A 78 11.72 -6.32 -11.01
CA MET A 78 11.75 -7.79 -11.22
C MET A 78 11.61 -8.20 -12.69
N GLY A 79 11.67 -7.26 -13.63
CA GLY A 79 11.60 -7.54 -15.06
C GLY A 79 12.74 -8.44 -15.54
N GLN A 80 12.42 -9.58 -16.12
CA GLN A 80 13.39 -10.62 -16.53
C GLN A 80 14.42 -10.18 -17.58
N LYS A 81 14.13 -9.11 -18.35
CA LYS A 81 15.02 -8.63 -19.42
C LYS A 81 15.61 -7.25 -19.16
N GLN A 82 14.80 -6.33 -18.62
CA GLN A 82 15.16 -4.92 -18.51
C GLN A 82 15.06 -4.37 -17.09
N GLY A 83 14.58 -5.19 -16.13
CA GLY A 83 14.46 -4.80 -14.74
C GLY A 83 15.81 -4.78 -14.01
N VAL A 84 15.83 -4.18 -12.83
CA VAL A 84 17.01 -4.12 -11.95
C VAL A 84 17.56 -5.53 -11.71
N GLN A 85 16.69 -6.50 -11.43
CA GLN A 85 17.07 -7.92 -11.24
C GLN A 85 17.97 -8.44 -12.36
N ALA A 86 17.53 -8.30 -13.61
CA ALA A 86 18.25 -8.83 -14.75
C ALA A 86 19.60 -8.13 -14.94
N ARG A 87 19.64 -6.81 -14.71
CA ARG A 87 20.84 -5.99 -14.88
C ARG A 87 21.87 -6.25 -13.78
N ILE A 88 21.44 -6.37 -12.52
CA ILE A 88 22.34 -6.71 -11.43
C ILE A 88 22.88 -8.13 -11.58
N LEU A 89 22.07 -9.07 -12.06
CA LEU A 89 22.55 -10.43 -12.35
C LEU A 89 23.62 -10.46 -13.46
N GLN A 90 23.55 -9.54 -14.44
CA GLN A 90 24.59 -9.36 -15.45
C GLN A 90 25.91 -8.82 -14.86
N ASN A 91 25.83 -8.00 -13.81
CA ASN A 91 27.01 -7.44 -13.12
C ASN A 91 27.57 -8.40 -12.07
N ASN A 92 26.72 -9.18 -11.41
CA ASN A 92 27.09 -10.18 -10.43
C ASN A 92 26.17 -11.41 -10.55
N SER A 93 26.70 -12.50 -11.12
CA SER A 93 25.97 -13.76 -11.28
C SER A 93 25.61 -14.45 -9.96
N LYS A 94 26.19 -14.02 -8.83
CA LYS A 94 25.90 -14.53 -7.48
C LYS A 94 24.74 -13.79 -6.80
N ALA A 95 24.28 -12.68 -7.37
CA ALA A 95 23.22 -11.85 -6.79
C ALA A 95 21.84 -12.49 -6.97
N LEU A 96 21.46 -13.37 -6.04
CA LEU A 96 20.17 -14.05 -6.08
C LEU A 96 19.03 -13.06 -5.85
N CYS A 97 18.04 -13.11 -6.72
CA CYS A 97 16.87 -12.24 -6.63
C CYS A 97 15.71 -12.95 -5.95
N VAL A 98 15.15 -12.28 -4.95
CA VAL A 98 14.04 -12.79 -4.15
C VAL A 98 12.89 -11.79 -4.26
N PRO A 99 11.73 -12.20 -4.80
CA PRO A 99 10.55 -11.33 -4.87
C PRO A 99 10.06 -10.95 -3.47
N CYS A 100 9.45 -9.78 -3.34
CA CYS A 100 8.86 -9.35 -2.08
C CYS A 100 7.69 -10.25 -1.68
N SER A 101 7.83 -10.96 -0.56
CA SER A 101 6.77 -11.81 -0.01
C SER A 101 5.53 -11.00 0.36
N SER A 102 5.69 -9.79 0.89
CA SER A 102 4.56 -8.90 1.23
C SER A 102 3.76 -8.51 -0.01
N HIS A 103 4.44 -8.15 -1.10
CA HIS A 103 3.77 -7.83 -2.36
C HIS A 103 3.07 -9.05 -2.96
N THR A 104 3.74 -10.20 -2.93
CA THR A 104 3.17 -11.47 -3.42
C THR A 104 1.92 -11.85 -2.63
N LEU A 105 1.98 -11.77 -1.30
CA LEU A 105 0.83 -12.03 -0.43
C LEU A 105 -0.30 -11.03 -0.70
N ASN A 106 0.02 -9.76 -0.85
CA ASN A 106 -0.96 -8.72 -1.19
C ASN A 106 -1.72 -9.04 -2.49
N LEU A 107 -1.02 -9.49 -3.53
CA LEU A 107 -1.65 -9.92 -4.79
C LEU A 107 -2.56 -11.13 -4.59
N VAL A 108 -2.09 -12.16 -3.89
CA VAL A 108 -2.89 -13.37 -3.62
C VAL A 108 -4.17 -13.03 -2.86
N VAL A 109 -4.09 -12.20 -1.82
CA VAL A 109 -5.28 -11.82 -1.05
C VAL A 109 -6.22 -10.95 -1.88
N ALA A 110 -5.70 -10.02 -2.69
CA ALA A 110 -6.52 -9.20 -3.58
C ALA A 110 -7.27 -10.04 -4.62
N ASP A 111 -6.61 -11.04 -5.22
CA ASP A 111 -7.22 -11.93 -6.19
C ASP A 111 -8.23 -12.89 -5.53
N ALA A 112 -7.91 -13.43 -4.36
CA ALA A 112 -8.85 -14.24 -3.58
C ALA A 112 -10.11 -13.45 -3.18
N ALA A 113 -9.98 -12.15 -2.89
CA ALA A 113 -11.14 -11.33 -2.61
C ALA A 113 -11.96 -11.02 -3.88
N LYS A 114 -11.31 -10.84 -5.03
CA LYS A 114 -12.00 -10.63 -6.32
C LYS A 114 -12.66 -11.89 -6.87
N SER A 115 -12.27 -13.09 -6.41
CA SER A 115 -12.92 -14.33 -6.84
C SER A 115 -14.26 -14.60 -6.16
N SER A 116 -14.62 -13.81 -5.13
CA SER A 116 -15.86 -13.96 -4.37
C SER A 116 -16.81 -12.79 -4.62
N VAL A 117 -18.02 -13.09 -5.11
CA VAL A 117 -19.08 -12.08 -5.30
C VAL A 117 -19.44 -11.39 -3.99
N LEU A 118 -19.48 -12.14 -2.88
CA LEU A 118 -19.73 -11.59 -1.55
C LEU A 118 -18.65 -10.58 -1.14
N SER A 119 -17.39 -10.93 -1.34
CA SER A 119 -16.26 -10.05 -1.05
C SER A 119 -16.27 -8.81 -1.95
N ILE A 120 -16.52 -8.96 -3.25
CA ILE A 120 -16.64 -7.83 -4.18
C ILE A 120 -17.75 -6.88 -3.72
N SER A 121 -18.93 -7.40 -3.40
CA SER A 121 -20.07 -6.62 -2.93
C SER A 121 -19.73 -5.89 -1.64
N PHE A 122 -19.21 -6.60 -0.65
CA PHE A 122 -18.82 -6.05 0.65
C PHE A 122 -17.80 -4.90 0.53
N PHE A 123 -16.70 -5.10 -0.21
CA PHE A 123 -15.73 -4.03 -0.42
C PHE A 123 -16.29 -2.88 -1.28
N GLY A 124 -17.26 -3.16 -2.16
CA GLY A 124 -18.02 -2.13 -2.87
C GLY A 124 -18.82 -1.23 -1.93
N VAL A 125 -19.52 -1.82 -0.95
CA VAL A 125 -20.25 -1.07 0.10
C VAL A 125 -19.28 -0.21 0.91
N LEU A 126 -18.16 -0.78 1.35
CA LEU A 126 -17.14 -0.04 2.12
C LEU A 126 -16.57 1.15 1.32
N GLN A 127 -16.29 0.97 0.04
CA GLN A 127 -15.78 2.05 -0.81
C GLN A 127 -16.81 3.17 -0.98
N ARG A 128 -18.08 2.82 -1.23
CA ARG A 128 -19.17 3.79 -1.35
C ARG A 128 -19.39 4.57 -0.06
N LEU A 129 -19.33 3.89 1.09
CA LEU A 129 -19.41 4.52 2.40
C LEU A 129 -18.28 5.54 2.60
N CYS A 130 -17.04 5.17 2.28
CA CYS A 130 -15.90 6.08 2.39
C CYS A 130 -16.07 7.29 1.47
N ASN A 131 -16.40 7.07 0.19
CA ASN A 131 -16.58 8.14 -0.80
C ASN A 131 -17.71 9.10 -0.40
N LEU A 132 -18.81 8.59 0.12
CA LEU A 132 -19.94 9.41 0.56
C LEU A 132 -19.53 10.40 1.65
N PHE A 133 -18.80 9.94 2.67
CA PHE A 133 -18.38 10.80 3.78
C PHE A 133 -17.13 11.63 3.49
N SER A 134 -16.23 11.19 2.59
CA SER A 134 -15.01 11.94 2.25
C SER A 134 -15.22 13.01 1.18
N SER A 135 -16.32 12.96 0.43
CA SER A 135 -16.60 13.88 -0.70
C SER A 135 -16.99 15.30 -0.27
N SER A 136 -17.25 15.54 1.01
CA SER A 136 -17.60 16.88 1.53
C SER A 136 -17.17 17.04 2.98
N VAL A 137 -16.71 18.25 3.32
CA VAL A 137 -16.31 18.62 4.68
C VAL A 137 -17.47 18.44 5.67
N GLN A 138 -18.69 18.82 5.27
CA GLN A 138 -19.90 18.69 6.09
C GLN A 138 -20.25 17.22 6.34
N ARG A 139 -20.19 16.38 5.30
CA ARG A 139 -20.46 14.93 5.43
C ARG A 139 -19.41 14.28 6.34
N SER A 140 -18.14 14.64 6.19
CA SER A 140 -17.06 14.18 7.05
C SER A 140 -17.25 14.61 8.50
N ALA A 141 -17.75 15.82 8.75
CA ALA A 141 -18.07 16.30 10.09
C ALA A 141 -19.17 15.46 10.75
N ILE A 142 -20.28 15.20 10.04
CA ILE A 142 -21.37 14.34 10.51
C ILE A 142 -20.84 12.96 10.92
N LEU A 143 -19.95 12.38 10.10
CA LEU A 143 -19.33 11.10 10.43
C LEU A 143 -18.51 11.17 11.72
N LYS A 144 -17.64 12.18 11.87
CA LYS A 144 -16.74 12.34 13.02
C LYS A 144 -17.49 12.60 14.33
N GLU A 145 -18.67 13.20 14.28
CA GLU A 145 -19.51 13.40 15.46
C GLU A 145 -20.01 12.08 16.06
N HIS A 146 -20.26 11.09 15.21
CA HIS A 146 -20.83 9.80 15.60
C HIS A 146 -19.75 8.70 15.75
N VAL A 147 -18.76 8.70 14.85
CA VAL A 147 -17.70 7.68 14.76
C VAL A 147 -16.40 8.26 15.32
N LYS A 148 -16.13 7.98 16.60
CA LYS A 148 -15.05 8.63 17.36
C LYS A 148 -13.80 7.78 17.57
N GLN A 149 -13.88 6.46 17.45
CA GLN A 149 -12.77 5.56 17.80
C GLN A 149 -11.92 5.19 16.59
N LEU A 150 -12.54 4.68 15.52
CA LEU A 150 -11.84 4.25 14.31
C LEU A 150 -12.35 5.04 13.11
N SER A 151 -11.45 5.73 12.42
CA SER A 151 -11.78 6.47 11.21
C SER A 151 -12.01 5.53 10.04
N LEU A 152 -13.07 5.78 9.27
CA LEU A 152 -13.24 5.19 7.94
C LEU A 152 -12.10 5.66 7.02
N LYS A 153 -11.34 4.70 6.50
CA LYS A 153 -10.24 4.96 5.56
C LYS A 153 -10.65 4.52 4.15
N PRO A 154 -10.29 5.28 3.10
CA PRO A 154 -10.43 4.81 1.72
C PRO A 154 -9.74 3.46 1.53
N LEU A 155 -10.31 2.60 0.70
CA LEU A 155 -9.67 1.32 0.40
C LEU A 155 -8.44 1.58 -0.48
N SER A 156 -7.28 1.07 -0.04
CA SER A 156 -6.10 1.10 -0.88
C SER A 156 -6.23 0.11 -2.04
N THR A 157 -5.89 0.57 -3.24
CA THR A 157 -5.81 -0.24 -4.45
C THR A 157 -4.53 -1.07 -4.49
N THR A 158 -3.43 -0.57 -3.89
CA THR A 158 -2.09 -1.16 -3.96
C THR A 158 -1.71 -1.95 -2.71
N ARG A 159 -2.35 -1.69 -1.56
CA ARG A 159 -2.07 -2.30 -0.25
C ARG A 159 -3.35 -2.88 0.35
N TRP A 160 -3.68 -4.11 0.00
CA TRP A 160 -4.85 -4.84 0.45
C TRP A 160 -4.93 -4.94 1.97
N GLU A 161 -3.79 -5.12 2.63
CA GLU A 161 -3.72 -5.15 4.10
C GLU A 161 -4.27 -3.87 4.72
N ALA A 162 -4.13 -2.71 4.06
CA ALA A 162 -4.65 -1.44 4.56
C ALA A 162 -6.20 -1.41 4.61
N ARG A 163 -6.89 -2.30 3.88
CA ARG A 163 -8.35 -2.40 3.89
C ARG A 163 -8.89 -2.94 5.21
N ILE A 164 -8.06 -3.63 6.01
CA ILE A 164 -8.48 -4.15 7.31
C ILE A 164 -8.94 -3.04 8.25
N GLU A 165 -8.35 -1.85 8.15
CA GLU A 165 -8.70 -0.71 8.99
C GLU A 165 -10.12 -0.20 8.68
N SER A 166 -10.50 -0.16 7.40
CA SER A 166 -11.86 0.17 6.98
C SER A 166 -12.87 -0.88 7.44
N VAL A 167 -12.49 -2.17 7.36
CA VAL A 167 -13.32 -3.29 7.86
C VAL A 167 -13.52 -3.18 9.38
N LYS A 168 -12.46 -2.92 10.15
CA LYS A 168 -12.55 -2.74 11.60
C LYS A 168 -13.43 -1.55 11.96
N ALA A 169 -13.28 -0.42 11.25
CA ALA A 169 -14.07 0.78 11.51
C ALA A 169 -15.57 0.50 11.36
N VAL A 170 -15.97 -0.25 10.34
CA VAL A 170 -17.37 -0.67 10.15
C VAL A 170 -17.78 -1.72 11.17
N ARG A 171 -17.00 -2.79 11.34
CA ARG A 171 -17.34 -3.90 12.26
C ARG A 171 -17.58 -3.44 13.70
N TYR A 172 -16.74 -2.56 14.22
CA TYR A 172 -16.77 -2.17 15.63
C TYR A 172 -17.63 -0.93 15.90
N GLN A 173 -18.04 -0.19 14.87
CA GLN A 173 -18.84 1.03 15.03
C GLN A 173 -20.04 1.07 14.08
N LEU A 174 -20.55 -0.10 13.67
CA LEU A 174 -21.69 -0.20 12.77
C LEU A 174 -22.92 0.60 13.26
N PRO A 175 -23.32 0.52 14.55
CA PRO A 175 -24.45 1.32 15.04
C PRO A 175 -24.25 2.83 14.87
N GLN A 176 -23.04 3.32 15.13
CA GLN A 176 -22.69 4.74 14.99
C GLN A 176 -22.67 5.18 13.53
N ILE A 177 -22.21 4.30 12.63
CA ILE A 177 -22.24 4.55 11.19
C ILE A 177 -23.68 4.61 10.68
N LEU A 178 -24.55 3.70 11.13
CA LEU A 178 -25.96 3.74 10.78
C LEU A 178 -26.63 5.03 11.26
N GLN A 179 -26.32 5.48 12.49
CA GLN A 179 -26.78 6.78 13.00
C GLN A 179 -26.27 7.96 12.15
N ALA A 180 -24.98 7.97 11.80
CA ALA A 180 -24.41 8.99 10.93
C ALA A 180 -25.07 9.03 9.56
N LEU A 181 -25.42 7.86 8.99
CA LEU A 181 -26.17 7.76 7.74
C LEU A 181 -27.59 8.32 7.90
N SER A 182 -28.30 8.04 9.00
CA SER A 182 -29.62 8.62 9.27
C SER A 182 -29.57 10.15 9.40
N VAL A 183 -28.56 10.70 10.07
CA VAL A 183 -28.37 12.16 10.15
C VAL A 183 -28.04 12.75 8.78
N LEU A 184 -27.20 12.06 8.01
CA LEU A 184 -26.86 12.49 6.65
C LEU A 184 -28.08 12.49 5.71
N GLN A 185 -29.00 11.53 5.87
CA GLN A 185 -30.27 11.51 5.14
C GLN A 185 -31.10 12.77 5.44
N THR A 186 -31.29 13.13 6.71
CA THR A 186 -31.99 14.36 7.09
C THR A 186 -31.31 15.60 6.51
N PHE A 187 -29.99 15.69 6.61
CA PHE A 187 -29.21 16.78 6.04
C PHE A 187 -29.37 16.89 4.52
N ALA A 188 -29.38 15.76 3.80
CA ALA A 188 -29.56 15.74 2.35
C ALA A 188 -30.94 16.23 1.92
N VAL A 189 -32.00 15.91 2.68
CA VAL A 189 -33.36 16.42 2.44
C VAL A 189 -33.39 17.95 2.58
N GLU A 190 -32.82 18.49 3.65
CA GLU A 190 -32.76 19.94 3.88
C GLU A 190 -32.00 20.68 2.77
N LYS A 191 -30.92 20.07 2.27
CA LYS A 191 -30.11 20.62 1.17
C LYS A 191 -30.67 20.34 -0.22
N ARG A 192 -31.75 19.56 -0.34
CA ARG A 192 -32.31 19.09 -1.61
C ARG A 192 -31.27 18.35 -2.48
N ASP A 193 -30.38 17.60 -1.83
CA ASP A 193 -29.32 16.81 -2.46
C ASP A 193 -29.83 15.37 -2.68
N SER A 194 -30.45 15.13 -3.84
CA SER A 194 -31.06 13.83 -4.16
C SER A 194 -30.05 12.70 -4.29
N GLU A 195 -28.82 12.99 -4.74
CA GLU A 195 -27.76 11.98 -4.93
C GLU A 195 -27.25 11.48 -3.59
N THR A 196 -26.95 12.39 -2.66
CA THR A 196 -26.55 12.03 -1.29
C THR A 196 -27.66 11.26 -0.59
N MET A 197 -28.90 11.71 -0.73
CA MET A 197 -30.06 11.06 -0.11
C MET A 197 -30.22 9.62 -0.60
N SER A 198 -30.21 9.41 -1.91
CA SER A 198 -30.32 8.09 -2.53
C SER A 198 -29.16 7.17 -2.09
N THR A 199 -27.93 7.68 -2.12
CA THR A 199 -26.74 6.91 -1.75
C THR A 199 -26.75 6.54 -0.27
N ALA A 200 -27.12 7.46 0.61
CA ALA A 200 -27.20 7.22 2.05
C ALA A 200 -28.29 6.20 2.42
N ASN A 201 -29.44 6.22 1.74
CA ASN A 201 -30.49 5.20 1.90
C ASN A 201 -29.99 3.81 1.51
N ALA A 202 -29.45 3.68 0.30
CA ALA A 202 -28.97 2.39 -0.19
C ALA A 202 -27.90 1.80 0.74
N LEU A 203 -26.92 2.60 1.17
CA LEU A 203 -25.88 2.14 2.11
C LEU A 203 -26.45 1.74 3.47
N HIS A 204 -27.43 2.50 3.98
CA HIS A 204 -28.05 2.21 5.26
C HIS A 204 -28.83 0.89 5.23
N ASP A 205 -29.51 0.59 4.12
CA ASP A 205 -30.24 -0.67 3.95
C ASP A 205 -29.28 -1.85 3.76
N GLU A 206 -28.25 -1.70 2.92
CA GLU A 206 -27.20 -2.71 2.70
C GLU A 206 -26.49 -3.10 4.01
N LEU A 207 -26.23 -2.13 4.88
CA LEU A 207 -25.56 -2.32 6.18
C LEU A 207 -26.48 -2.82 7.30
N LYS A 208 -27.81 -2.72 7.14
CA LYS A 208 -28.79 -3.26 8.10
C LYS A 208 -29.10 -4.74 7.85
N MET A 209 -28.93 -5.21 6.62
CA MET A 209 -29.21 -6.60 6.25
C MET A 209 -28.03 -7.56 6.48
N SER A 210 -26.88 -7.06 6.98
CA SER A 210 -25.63 -7.79 7.22
C SER A 210 -25.36 -8.01 8.70
#